data_AF-A0A3P3VK39-F1
#
_entry.id   AF-A0A3P3VK39-F1
#
_cell.length_a   1.000
_cell.length_b   1.000
_cell.length_c   1.000
_cell.angle_alpha   90.00
_cell.angle_beta   90.00
_cell.angle_gamma   90.00
#
_symmetry.space_group_name_H-M   'P 1'
#
loop_
_entity.id
_entity.type
_entity.pdbx_description
1 polymer ?
#
loop_
_entity_poly.entity_id
_entity_poly.type
_entity_poly.pdbx_seq_one_letter_code
_entity_poly.pdbx_strand_id
1 'polypeptide(L)'
;MIPYPHIDPVAVAIGPFKVHWYGLMYLVGFVGGWWLGQWRARRSGGLWQAEQVGDLVFYIAMGVILGGRCGYVLFYNFDYFLQDPLWLFAIWEGGMSFHGGLLGVLIAMLLYGRRVGKSFFQLTDFIAPLVPIGLGAGRIGNFIGGELWGRAAEVPWAMVFPRDPLQLARHPSQLYQFALEGVVLFLVLWWFSSRPRPRMAVSGLFLVCYGSFRILVEFFREPDTQLGFIAFDWMTMGQLLSLPMVLVGAALMLWGYRRYPLEAGINRDDALWLEQQVAREPGRSTSTQRKRKGKR
;
A
#
# COMPACT_ATOMS: atom_id res chain seq x y z
N MET A 1 -10.06 10.23 29.47
CA MET A 1 -9.26 9.09 28.98
C MET A 1 -10.22 7.97 28.61
N ILE A 2 -10.00 7.32 27.47
CA ILE A 2 -10.80 6.18 27.03
C ILE A 2 -10.04 4.90 27.41
N PRO A 3 -10.66 3.93 28.09
CA PRO A 3 -10.00 2.67 28.39
C PRO A 3 -9.70 1.92 27.08
N TYR A 4 -8.49 1.39 26.96
CA TYR A 4 -8.16 0.54 25.82
C TYR A 4 -8.97 -0.77 25.94
N PRO A 5 -9.65 -1.22 24.86
CA PRO A 5 -10.46 -2.43 24.91
C PRO A 5 -9.59 -3.67 25.11
N HIS A 6 -10.07 -4.64 25.87
CA HIS A 6 -9.42 -5.95 25.95
C HIS A 6 -9.66 -6.72 24.64
N ILE A 7 -8.62 -6.83 23.81
CA ILE A 7 -8.67 -7.55 22.54
C ILE A 7 -7.67 -8.72 22.59
N ASP A 8 -8.16 -9.94 22.38
CA ASP A 8 -7.29 -11.11 22.20
C ASP A 8 -6.56 -11.00 20.85
N PRO A 9 -5.22 -11.04 20.80
CA PRO A 9 -4.47 -11.00 19.55
C PRO A 9 -4.75 -12.21 18.63
N VAL A 10 -5.22 -13.32 19.19
CA VAL A 10 -5.66 -14.50 18.44
C VAL A 10 -7.13 -14.32 18.07
N ALA A 11 -7.40 -14.19 16.78
CA ALA A 11 -8.76 -14.04 16.26
C ALA A 11 -9.53 -15.35 16.28
N VAL A 12 -8.87 -16.46 15.91
CA VAL A 12 -9.44 -17.81 15.87
C VAL A 12 -8.36 -18.82 16.24
N ALA A 13 -8.68 -19.77 17.13
CA ALA A 13 -7.81 -20.89 17.48
C ALA A 13 -8.50 -22.22 17.15
N ILE A 14 -7.85 -23.07 16.35
CA ILE A 14 -8.30 -24.42 16.04
C ILE A 14 -7.15 -25.39 16.39
N GLY A 15 -7.18 -25.93 17.61
CA GLY A 15 -6.09 -26.74 18.14
C GLY A 15 -4.75 -25.97 18.16
N PRO A 16 -3.67 -26.49 17.56
CA PRO A 16 -2.38 -25.79 17.52
C PRO A 16 -2.37 -24.61 16.52
N PHE A 17 -3.35 -24.53 15.61
CA PHE A 17 -3.40 -23.49 14.59
C PHE A 17 -4.06 -22.23 15.14
N LYS A 18 -3.28 -21.15 15.23
CA LYS A 18 -3.74 -19.84 15.71
C LYS A 18 -3.70 -18.82 14.58
N VAL A 19 -4.86 -18.27 14.27
CA VAL A 19 -5.01 -17.16 13.32
C VAL A 19 -5.00 -15.86 14.09
N HIS A 20 -4.02 -15.00 13.80
CA HIS A 20 -3.86 -13.71 14.47
C HIS A 20 -4.56 -12.60 13.69
N TRP A 21 -5.04 -11.57 14.39
CA TRP A 21 -5.66 -10.40 13.76
C TRP A 21 -4.76 -9.71 12.75
N TYR A 22 -3.45 -9.69 12.99
CA TYR A 22 -2.49 -9.08 12.07
C TYR A 22 -2.51 -9.73 10.68
N GLY A 23 -2.55 -11.07 10.64
CA GLY A 23 -2.69 -11.83 9.40
C GLY A 23 -4.03 -11.59 8.71
N LEU A 24 -5.12 -11.50 9.48
CA LEU A 24 -6.45 -11.17 8.96
C LEU A 24 -6.50 -9.75 8.37
N MET A 25 -5.84 -8.77 8.99
CA MET A 25 -5.79 -7.41 8.47
C MET A 25 -5.01 -7.33 7.16
N TYR A 26 -3.92 -8.08 7.01
CA TYR A 26 -3.27 -8.21 5.70
C TYR A 26 -4.19 -8.84 4.66
N LEU A 27 -4.92 -9.89 5.03
CA LEU A 27 -5.89 -10.52 4.14
C LEU A 27 -6.97 -9.53 3.68
N VAL A 28 -7.50 -8.70 4.59
CA VAL A 28 -8.44 -7.62 4.26
C VAL A 28 -7.83 -6.64 3.26
N GLY A 29 -6.56 -6.26 3.44
CA GLY A 29 -5.83 -5.42 2.50
C GLY A 29 -5.74 -6.02 1.10
N PHE A 30 -5.30 -7.27 0.99
CA PHE A 30 -5.15 -7.96 -0.30
C PHE A 30 -6.49 -8.25 -0.98
N VAL A 31 -7.47 -8.77 -0.24
CA VAL A 31 -8.80 -9.09 -0.78
C VAL A 31 -9.54 -7.81 -1.18
N GLY A 32 -9.47 -6.75 -0.37
CA GLY A 32 -10.07 -5.46 -0.69
C GLY A 32 -9.44 -4.83 -1.93
N GLY A 33 -8.10 -4.85 -2.02
CA GLY A 33 -7.36 -4.38 -3.19
C GLY A 33 -7.71 -5.19 -4.45
N TRP A 34 -7.74 -6.52 -4.35
CA TRP A 34 -8.16 -7.39 -5.44
C TRP A 34 -9.60 -7.10 -5.88
N TRP A 35 -10.55 -7.03 -4.95
CA TRP A 35 -11.96 -6.85 -5.25
C TRP A 35 -12.24 -5.50 -5.94
N LEU A 36 -11.71 -4.41 -5.40
CA LEU A 36 -11.87 -3.08 -6.01
C LEU A 36 -11.03 -2.93 -7.30
N GLY A 37 -9.88 -3.58 -7.38
CA GLY A 37 -9.09 -3.69 -8.60
C GLY A 37 -9.87 -4.37 -9.72
N GLN A 38 -10.54 -5.49 -9.42
CA GLN A 38 -11.41 -6.20 -10.37
C GLN A 38 -12.55 -5.30 -10.85
N TRP A 39 -13.17 -4.57 -9.92
CA TRP A 39 -14.23 -3.61 -10.24
C TRP A 39 -13.75 -2.50 -11.20
N ARG A 40 -12.52 -2.01 -11.02
CA ARG A 40 -11.91 -1.00 -11.90
C ARG A 40 -11.51 -1.58 -13.25
N ALA A 41 -10.91 -2.76 -13.27
CA ALA A 41 -10.47 -3.42 -14.49
C ALA A 41 -11.64 -3.60 -15.47
N ARG A 42 -12.79 -4.07 -14.96
CA ARG A 42 -14.03 -4.22 -15.76
C ARG A 42 -14.57 -2.91 -16.34
N ARG A 43 -14.20 -1.76 -15.77
CA ARG A 43 -14.61 -0.41 -16.23
C ARG A 43 -13.53 0.31 -17.02
N SER A 44 -12.37 -0.31 -17.20
CA SER A 44 -11.20 0.32 -17.81
C SER A 44 -11.27 0.45 -19.34
N GLY A 45 -12.38 0.03 -19.97
CA GLY A 45 -12.50 0.04 -21.43
C GLY A 45 -11.61 -0.99 -22.14
N GLY A 46 -11.17 -2.04 -21.43
CA GLY A 46 -10.27 -3.07 -21.96
C GLY A 46 -8.79 -2.84 -21.67
N LEU A 47 -8.43 -1.72 -21.03
CA LEU A 47 -7.05 -1.44 -20.61
C LEU A 47 -6.54 -2.45 -19.58
N TRP A 48 -7.42 -2.98 -18.75
CA TRP A 48 -7.13 -3.98 -17.73
C TRP A 48 -8.12 -5.13 -17.82
N GLN A 49 -7.59 -6.34 -17.81
CA GLN A 49 -8.37 -7.56 -17.68
C GLN A 49 -8.47 -7.98 -16.20
N ALA A 50 -9.50 -8.74 -15.87
CA ALA A 50 -9.74 -9.16 -14.48
C ALA A 50 -8.64 -10.11 -14.00
N GLU A 51 -8.18 -10.99 -14.88
CA GLU A 51 -7.10 -11.95 -14.65
C GLU A 51 -5.80 -11.21 -14.33
N GLN A 52 -5.53 -10.09 -15.02
CA GLN A 52 -4.36 -9.26 -14.76
C GLN A 52 -4.35 -8.64 -13.36
N VAL A 53 -5.51 -8.42 -12.75
CA VAL A 53 -5.58 -7.91 -11.37
C VAL A 53 -5.22 -9.00 -10.37
N GLY A 54 -5.73 -10.22 -10.59
CA GLY A 54 -5.40 -11.38 -9.76
C GLY A 54 -3.90 -11.66 -9.78
N ASP A 55 -3.30 -11.71 -10.97
CA ASP A 55 -1.86 -11.91 -11.13
C ASP A 55 -1.06 -10.78 -10.47
N LEU A 56 -1.46 -9.52 -10.66
CA LEU A 56 -0.77 -8.38 -10.03
C LEU A 56 -0.78 -8.48 -8.51
N VAL A 57 -1.93 -8.80 -7.91
CA VAL A 57 -2.04 -8.96 -6.45
C VAL A 57 -1.17 -10.12 -5.97
N PHE A 58 -1.12 -11.23 -6.70
CA PHE A 58 -0.22 -12.35 -6.40
C PHE A 58 1.24 -11.94 -6.43
N TYR A 59 1.69 -11.25 -7.50
CA TYR A 59 3.06 -10.75 -7.61
C TYR A 59 3.40 -9.79 -6.46
N ILE A 60 2.50 -8.89 -6.09
CA ILE A 60 2.69 -7.97 -4.96
C ILE A 60 2.81 -8.76 -3.65
N ALA A 61 1.92 -9.73 -3.39
CA ALA A 61 1.97 -10.55 -2.18
C ALA A 61 3.29 -11.34 -2.08
N MET A 62 3.73 -11.95 -3.18
CA MET A 62 5.02 -12.64 -3.24
C MET A 62 6.19 -11.67 -3.03
N GLY A 63 6.12 -10.46 -3.59
CA GLY A 63 7.11 -9.40 -3.37
C GLY A 63 7.22 -9.00 -1.90
N VAL A 64 6.10 -8.84 -1.20
CA VAL A 64 6.08 -8.55 0.24
C VAL A 64 6.69 -9.70 1.04
N ILE A 65 6.26 -10.94 0.80
CA ILE A 65 6.67 -12.11 1.59
C ILE A 65 8.14 -12.44 1.33
N LEU A 66 8.52 -12.64 0.07
CA LEU A 66 9.89 -13.03 -0.28
C LEU A 66 10.86 -11.88 -0.03
N GLY A 67 10.51 -10.67 -0.45
CA GLY A 67 11.35 -9.49 -0.22
C GLY A 67 11.53 -9.23 1.28
N GLY A 68 10.45 -9.30 2.05
CA GLY A 68 10.49 -9.08 3.49
C GLY A 68 11.34 -10.11 4.21
N ARG A 69 11.19 -11.39 3.87
CA ARG A 69 11.98 -12.46 4.48
C ARG A 69 13.45 -12.40 4.06
N CYS A 70 13.74 -12.28 2.78
CA CYS A 70 15.11 -12.16 2.29
C CYS A 70 15.80 -10.92 2.87
N GLY A 71 15.12 -9.77 2.91
CA GLY A 71 15.68 -8.56 3.52
C GLY A 71 15.92 -8.71 5.02
N TYR A 72 15.05 -9.43 5.74
CA TYR A 72 15.26 -9.70 7.16
C TYR A 72 16.53 -10.53 7.39
N VAL A 73 16.65 -11.62 6.63
CA VAL A 73 17.79 -12.53 6.73
C VAL A 73 19.09 -11.85 6.31
N LEU A 74 19.11 -11.20 5.16
CA LEU A 74 20.33 -10.62 4.60
C LEU A 74 20.81 -9.37 5.34
N PHE A 75 19.90 -8.52 5.83
CA PHE A 75 20.30 -7.24 6.45
C PHE A 75 20.50 -7.34 7.97
N TYR A 76 19.85 -8.28 8.64
CA TYR A 76 19.85 -8.33 10.11
C TYR A 76 20.41 -9.63 10.69
N ASN A 77 20.39 -10.75 9.96
CA ASN A 77 20.74 -12.07 10.50
C ASN A 77 21.57 -12.92 9.53
N PHE A 78 22.47 -12.28 8.78
CA PHE A 78 23.24 -12.95 7.72
C PHE A 78 24.15 -14.04 8.27
N ASP A 79 24.79 -13.81 9.43
CA ASP A 79 25.68 -14.78 10.08
C ASP A 79 24.95 -16.07 10.47
N TYR A 80 23.70 -15.97 10.91
CA TYR A 80 22.88 -17.14 11.24
C TYR A 80 22.50 -17.92 9.97
N PHE A 81 22.16 -17.21 8.89
CA PHE A 81 21.88 -17.82 7.59
C PHE A 81 23.06 -18.58 7.00
N LEU A 82 24.30 -18.12 7.24
CA LEU A 82 25.49 -18.87 6.82
C LEU A 82 25.65 -20.20 7.56
N GLN A 83 25.11 -20.31 8.78
CA GLN A 83 25.14 -21.53 9.59
C GLN A 83 23.98 -22.47 9.26
N ASP A 84 22.79 -21.93 9.01
CA ASP A 84 21.61 -22.68 8.56
C ASP A 84 20.91 -21.96 7.39
N PRO A 85 21.27 -22.28 6.14
CA PRO A 85 20.66 -21.67 4.96
C PRO A 85 19.17 -21.99 4.79
N LEU A 86 18.69 -23.13 5.31
CA LEU A 86 17.28 -23.51 5.18
C LEU A 86 16.37 -22.66 6.06
N TRP A 87 16.93 -22.02 7.10
CA TRP A 87 16.20 -21.07 7.92
C TRP A 87 15.58 -19.91 7.12
N LEU A 88 16.11 -19.59 5.94
CA LEU A 88 15.49 -18.61 5.04
C LEU A 88 13.99 -18.89 4.82
N PHE A 89 13.59 -20.15 4.76
CA PHE A 89 12.20 -20.56 4.52
C PHE A 89 11.32 -20.60 5.77
N ALA A 90 11.89 -20.48 6.97
CA ALA A 90 11.20 -20.52 8.26
C ALA A 90 10.41 -19.23 8.57
N ILE A 91 9.51 -18.83 7.67
CA ILE A 91 8.69 -17.61 7.78
C ILE A 91 7.73 -17.64 8.97
N TRP A 92 7.38 -18.83 9.48
CA TRP A 92 6.51 -19.01 10.63
C TRP A 92 7.15 -18.57 11.95
N GLU A 93 8.48 -18.45 12.00
CA GLU A 93 9.20 -17.91 13.16
C GLU A 93 9.14 -16.38 13.24
N GLY A 94 8.48 -15.74 12.26
CA GLY A 94 8.47 -14.29 12.11
C GLY A 94 9.74 -13.80 11.42
N GLY A 95 10.10 -12.54 11.64
CA GLY A 95 11.27 -11.92 11.01
C GLY A 95 11.00 -11.49 9.57
N MET A 96 10.57 -10.23 9.43
CA MET A 96 10.24 -9.59 8.16
C MET A 96 10.83 -8.18 8.11
N SER A 97 11.51 -7.84 7.03
CA SER A 97 12.06 -6.50 6.80
C SER A 97 11.09 -5.66 5.98
N PHE A 98 10.77 -4.47 6.48
CA PHE A 98 9.97 -3.50 5.72
C PHE A 98 10.68 -3.10 4.42
N HIS A 99 11.98 -2.75 4.49
CA HIS A 99 12.77 -2.33 3.33
C HIS A 99 12.91 -3.46 2.30
N GLY A 100 13.12 -4.68 2.78
CA GLY A 100 13.14 -5.88 1.93
C GLY A 100 11.80 -6.09 1.21
N GLY A 101 10.68 -5.97 1.94
CA GLY A 101 9.34 -6.09 1.37
C GLY A 101 9.04 -5.03 0.32
N LEU A 102 9.39 -3.76 0.58
CA LEU A 102 9.25 -2.66 -0.38
C LEU A 102 10.03 -2.93 -1.66
N LEU A 103 11.32 -3.31 -1.55
CA LEU A 103 12.15 -3.64 -2.70
C LEU A 103 11.60 -4.84 -3.48
N GLY A 104 11.15 -5.88 -2.77
CA GLY A 104 10.52 -7.05 -3.35
C GLY A 104 9.27 -6.71 -4.17
N VAL A 105 8.40 -5.82 -3.66
CA VAL A 105 7.22 -5.33 -4.40
C VAL A 105 7.62 -4.54 -5.65
N LEU A 106 8.61 -3.64 -5.55
CA LEU A 106 9.08 -2.88 -6.70
C LEU A 106 9.62 -3.80 -7.81
N ILE A 107 10.41 -4.80 -7.43
CA ILE A 107 10.92 -5.82 -8.37
C ILE A 107 9.75 -6.63 -8.96
N ALA A 108 8.82 -7.10 -8.13
CA ALA A 108 7.67 -7.88 -8.59
C ALA A 108 6.82 -7.10 -9.60
N MET A 109 6.58 -5.80 -9.35
CA MET A 109 5.88 -4.93 -10.29
C MET A 109 6.64 -4.72 -11.59
N LEU A 110 7.97 -4.53 -11.55
CA LEU A 110 8.78 -4.40 -12.76
C LEU A 110 8.75 -5.68 -13.61
N LEU A 111 8.85 -6.85 -12.97
CA LEU A 111 8.76 -8.15 -13.64
C LEU A 111 7.37 -8.38 -14.25
N TYR A 112 6.32 -8.10 -13.48
CA TYR A 112 4.95 -8.26 -13.95
C TYR A 112 4.61 -7.29 -15.08
N GLY A 113 5.01 -6.02 -14.97
CA GLY A 113 4.79 -5.01 -16.01
C GLY A 113 5.40 -5.41 -17.34
N ARG A 114 6.63 -5.94 -17.33
CA ARG A 114 7.26 -6.51 -18.53
C ARG A 114 6.44 -7.65 -19.12
N ARG A 115 5.92 -8.56 -18.29
CA ARG A 115 5.11 -9.70 -18.72
C ARG A 115 3.81 -9.28 -19.43
N VAL A 116 3.15 -8.21 -18.96
CA VAL A 116 1.87 -7.73 -19.53
C VAL A 116 2.03 -6.55 -20.49
N GLY A 117 3.27 -6.15 -20.81
CA GLY A 117 3.57 -5.02 -21.69
C GLY A 117 3.06 -3.68 -21.14
N LYS A 118 3.07 -3.50 -19.81
CA LYS A 118 2.67 -2.26 -19.15
C LYS A 118 3.87 -1.59 -18.47
N SER A 119 3.94 -0.27 -18.59
CA SER A 119 4.96 0.55 -17.96
C SER A 119 4.80 0.55 -16.43
N PHE A 120 5.87 0.95 -15.73
CA PHE A 120 5.85 1.07 -14.27
C PHE A 120 4.72 1.99 -13.79
N PHE A 121 4.55 3.16 -14.43
CA PHE A 121 3.51 4.10 -14.05
C PHE A 121 2.10 3.68 -14.51
N GLN A 122 1.95 2.79 -15.49
CA GLN A 122 0.68 2.10 -15.73
C GLN A 122 0.25 1.27 -14.52
N LEU A 123 1.19 0.53 -13.95
CA LEU A 123 0.93 -0.29 -12.77
C LEU A 123 0.68 0.58 -11.53
N THR A 124 1.58 1.53 -11.23
CA THR A 124 1.48 2.32 -9.99
C THR A 124 0.25 3.22 -9.97
N ASP A 125 -0.12 3.85 -11.09
CA ASP A 125 -1.34 4.67 -11.14
C ASP A 125 -2.61 3.82 -10.97
N PHE A 126 -2.58 2.55 -11.41
CA PHE A 126 -3.69 1.63 -11.24
C PHE A 126 -3.83 1.17 -9.78
N ILE A 127 -2.72 0.83 -9.11
CA ILE A 127 -2.75 0.29 -7.74
C ILE A 127 -2.78 1.35 -6.64
N ALA A 128 -2.25 2.56 -6.88
CA ALA A 128 -2.19 3.64 -5.89
C ALA A 128 -3.51 3.88 -5.13
N PRO A 129 -4.70 3.91 -5.76
CA PRO A 129 -5.98 4.08 -5.05
C PRO A 129 -6.43 2.83 -4.27
N LEU A 130 -5.77 1.69 -4.43
CA LEU A 130 -6.06 0.43 -3.73
C LEU A 130 -5.16 0.26 -2.49
N VAL A 131 -3.94 0.80 -2.53
CA VAL A 131 -2.95 0.74 -1.43
C VAL A 131 -3.49 1.18 -0.07
N PRO A 132 -4.29 2.27 0.05
CA PRO A 132 -4.79 2.74 1.35
C PRO A 132 -5.64 1.72 2.12
N ILE A 133 -6.24 0.74 1.43
CA ILE A 133 -6.99 -0.34 2.10
C ILE A 133 -6.04 -1.17 2.96
N GLY A 134 -4.88 -1.54 2.40
CA GLY A 134 -3.84 -2.27 3.12
C GLY A 134 -3.20 -1.43 4.22
N LEU A 135 -2.94 -0.15 3.96
CA LEU A 135 -2.42 0.78 4.98
C LEU A 135 -3.38 0.89 6.16
N GLY A 136 -4.66 1.19 5.89
CA GLY A 136 -5.69 1.29 6.92
C GLY A 136 -5.85 0.01 7.72
N ALA A 137 -5.97 -1.15 7.05
CA ALA A 137 -6.08 -2.44 7.73
C ALA A 137 -4.85 -2.72 8.61
N GLY A 138 -3.64 -2.43 8.12
CA GLY A 138 -2.41 -2.56 8.90
C GLY A 138 -2.42 -1.71 10.18
N ARG A 139 -2.94 -0.48 10.11
CA ARG A 139 -3.06 0.41 11.29
C ARG A 139 -4.09 -0.07 12.30
N ILE A 140 -5.18 -0.66 11.84
CA ILE A 140 -6.10 -1.37 12.74
C ILE A 140 -5.41 -2.59 13.37
N GLY A 141 -4.59 -3.31 12.60
CA GLY A 141 -3.74 -4.38 13.12
C GLY A 141 -2.79 -3.92 14.23
N ASN A 142 -2.11 -2.78 14.06
CA ASN A 142 -1.25 -2.20 15.10
C ASN A 142 -2.07 -1.77 16.33
N PHE A 143 -3.26 -1.20 16.12
CA PHE A 143 -4.15 -0.82 17.22
C PHE A 143 -4.58 -2.05 18.02
N ILE A 144 -5.04 -3.13 17.37
CA ILE A 144 -5.41 -4.41 18.01
C ILE A 144 -4.19 -5.04 18.71
N GLY A 145 -3.02 -4.98 18.08
CA GLY A 145 -1.77 -5.45 18.67
C GLY A 145 -1.29 -4.60 19.85
N GLY A 146 -1.93 -3.45 20.10
CA GLY A 146 -1.56 -2.52 21.15
C GLY A 146 -0.14 -1.98 20.99
N GLU A 147 0.33 -1.77 19.75
CA GLU A 147 1.71 -1.38 19.41
C GLU A 147 1.75 -0.10 18.56
N LEU A 148 2.92 0.55 18.47
CA LEU A 148 3.12 1.80 17.71
C LEU A 148 2.22 2.96 18.17
N TRP A 149 1.98 3.06 19.48
CA TRP A 149 1.22 4.13 20.10
C TRP A 149 1.90 5.50 19.95
N GLY A 150 1.16 6.55 20.27
CA GLY A 150 1.64 7.93 20.21
C GLY A 150 2.37 8.40 21.46
N ARG A 151 2.70 9.69 21.45
CA ARG A 151 3.30 10.39 22.60
C ARG A 151 2.32 10.43 23.78
N ALA A 152 2.89 10.58 24.98
CA ALA A 152 2.10 10.86 26.17
C ALA A 152 1.27 12.15 25.96
N ALA A 153 0.02 12.13 26.39
CA ALA A 153 -0.92 13.21 26.11
C ALA A 153 -2.06 13.29 27.15
N GLU A 154 -2.48 14.51 27.45
CA GLU A 154 -3.56 14.81 28.41
C GLU A 154 -4.90 15.09 27.71
N VAL A 155 -5.11 14.54 26.50
CA VAL A 155 -6.36 14.71 25.75
C VAL A 155 -7.45 13.73 26.21
N PRO A 156 -8.75 14.08 26.10
CA PRO A 156 -9.81 13.26 26.68
C PRO A 156 -9.92 11.86 26.05
N TRP A 157 -9.48 11.68 24.81
CA TRP A 157 -9.43 10.39 24.09
C TRP A 157 -8.08 9.67 24.17
N ALA A 158 -7.14 10.13 25.00
CA ALA A 158 -5.91 9.38 25.26
C ALA A 158 -6.23 8.02 25.89
N MET A 159 -5.40 7.02 25.56
CA MET A 159 -5.57 5.63 25.98
C MET A 159 -4.28 5.12 26.65
N VAL A 160 -4.42 4.28 27.67
CA VAL A 160 -3.30 3.52 28.25
C VAL A 160 -3.20 2.19 27.51
N PHE A 161 -2.08 1.96 26.83
CA PHE A 161 -1.89 0.76 26.01
C PHE A 161 -1.32 -0.41 26.82
N PRO A 162 -1.82 -1.64 26.66
CA PRO A 162 -1.38 -2.78 27.46
C PRO A 162 0.12 -3.11 27.32
N ARG A 163 0.71 -2.82 26.15
CA ARG A 163 2.13 -3.08 25.87
C ARG A 163 3.04 -1.88 26.13
N ASP A 164 2.50 -0.74 26.54
CA ASP A 164 3.34 0.41 26.92
C ASP A 164 4.01 0.13 28.27
N PRO A 165 5.35 -0.03 28.35
CA PRO A 165 6.02 -0.35 29.61
C PRO A 165 5.86 0.75 30.66
N LEU A 166 5.60 2.00 30.23
CA LEU A 166 5.43 3.13 31.13
C LEU A 166 3.97 3.35 31.55
N GLN A 167 3.02 2.62 30.96
CA GLN A 167 1.58 2.73 31.24
C GLN A 167 1.06 4.18 31.22
N LEU A 168 1.56 4.99 30.28
CA LEU A 168 1.16 6.38 30.15
C LEU A 168 -0.11 6.51 29.31
N ALA A 169 -0.88 7.56 29.58
CA ALA A 169 -1.97 7.97 28.71
C ALA A 169 -1.38 8.56 27.42
N ARG A 170 -1.67 7.94 26.28
CA ARG A 170 -1.04 8.26 25.00
C ARG A 170 -2.05 8.51 23.90
N HIS A 171 -1.62 9.26 22.89
CA HIS A 171 -2.39 9.37 21.66
C HIS A 171 -2.54 8.00 20.97
N PRO A 172 -3.75 7.60 20.55
CA PRO A 172 -3.94 6.42 19.70
C PRO A 172 -3.55 6.75 18.25
N SER A 173 -2.28 7.04 18.01
CA SER A 173 -1.73 7.49 16.73
C SER A 173 -2.00 6.50 15.58
N GLN A 174 -2.18 5.21 15.88
CA GLN A 174 -2.59 4.19 14.91
C GLN A 174 -3.98 4.51 14.33
N LEU A 175 -4.91 5.00 15.14
CA LEU A 175 -6.24 5.41 14.68
C LEU A 175 -6.17 6.69 13.84
N TYR A 176 -5.22 7.59 14.13
CA TYR A 176 -4.99 8.77 13.30
C TYR A 176 -4.44 8.39 11.92
N GLN A 177 -3.48 7.44 11.89
CA GLN A 177 -2.95 6.89 10.63
C GLN A 177 -4.03 6.11 9.87
N PHE A 178 -4.87 5.32 10.55
CA PHE A 178 -6.02 4.67 9.92
C PHE A 178 -6.96 5.69 9.27
N ALA A 179 -7.30 6.77 9.98
CA ALA A 179 -8.17 7.81 9.47
C ALA A 179 -7.54 8.53 8.26
N LEU A 180 -6.28 8.97 8.36
CA LEU A 180 -5.64 9.76 7.30
C LEU A 180 -5.05 8.91 6.17
N GLU A 181 -4.14 7.99 6.49
CA GLU A 181 -3.42 7.15 5.51
C GLU A 181 -4.28 6.00 4.97
N GLY A 182 -5.33 5.61 5.70
CA GLY A 182 -6.33 4.64 5.26
C GLY A 182 -7.53 5.31 4.60
N VAL A 183 -8.44 5.86 5.41
CA VAL A 183 -9.76 6.32 4.96
C VAL A 183 -9.69 7.56 4.07
N VAL A 184 -9.09 8.65 4.53
CA VAL A 184 -9.02 9.92 3.78
C VAL A 184 -8.21 9.74 2.51
N LEU A 185 -7.04 9.09 2.58
CA LEU A 185 -6.21 8.80 1.42
C LEU A 185 -6.96 7.95 0.39
N PHE A 186 -7.68 6.90 0.83
CA PHE A 186 -8.54 6.11 -0.04
C PHE A 186 -9.57 6.98 -0.76
N LEU A 187 -10.33 7.79 -0.01
CA LEU A 187 -11.40 8.62 -0.58
C LEU A 187 -10.85 9.62 -1.60
N VAL A 188 -9.74 10.30 -1.27
CA VAL A 188 -9.08 11.26 -2.16
C VAL A 188 -8.62 10.59 -3.44
N LEU A 189 -7.89 9.48 -3.35
CA LEU A 189 -7.35 8.80 -4.54
C LEU A 189 -8.45 8.13 -5.35
N TRP A 190 -9.42 7.50 -4.70
CA TRP A 190 -10.54 6.86 -5.35
C TRP A 190 -11.36 7.86 -6.14
N TRP A 191 -11.68 9.01 -5.55
CA TRP A 191 -12.37 10.10 -6.22
C TRP A 191 -11.52 10.74 -7.32
N PHE A 192 -10.26 11.07 -7.07
CA PHE A 192 -9.39 11.72 -8.04
C PHE A 192 -9.20 10.88 -9.32
N SER A 193 -9.02 9.57 -9.14
CA SER A 193 -8.85 8.59 -10.23
C SER A 193 -10.15 8.01 -10.79
N SER A 194 -11.31 8.52 -10.35
CA SER A 194 -12.61 8.16 -10.95
C SER A 194 -12.80 8.74 -12.36
N ARG A 195 -11.97 9.71 -12.74
CA ARG A 195 -11.89 10.30 -14.08
C ARG A 195 -10.53 10.02 -14.70
N PRO A 196 -10.40 10.02 -16.03
CA PRO A 196 -9.10 9.91 -16.68
C PRO A 196 -8.13 10.97 -16.18
N ARG A 197 -6.90 10.56 -15.89
CA ARG A 197 -5.81 11.44 -15.43
C ARG A 197 -4.55 11.17 -16.25
N PRO A 198 -3.72 12.20 -16.49
CA PRO A 198 -2.40 12.01 -17.04
C PRO A 198 -1.60 10.95 -16.28
N ARG A 199 -0.80 10.18 -17.01
CA ARG A 199 0.20 9.25 -16.43
C ARG A 199 1.02 9.96 -15.33
N MET A 200 1.36 9.22 -14.28
CA MET A 200 2.07 9.68 -13.06
C MET A 200 1.23 10.53 -12.10
N ALA A 201 0.09 11.09 -12.51
CA ALA A 201 -0.65 12.02 -11.66
C ALA A 201 -1.26 11.33 -10.42
N VAL A 202 -1.74 10.08 -10.56
CA VAL A 202 -2.36 9.35 -9.44
C VAL A 202 -1.30 8.88 -8.46
N SER A 203 -0.19 8.32 -8.96
CA SER A 203 0.98 7.97 -8.13
C SER A 203 1.56 9.19 -7.42
N GLY A 204 1.68 10.32 -8.13
CA GLY A 204 2.19 11.57 -7.55
C GLY A 204 1.28 12.09 -6.44
N LEU A 205 -0.04 12.07 -6.64
CA LEU A 205 -1.00 12.45 -5.61
C LEU A 205 -0.93 11.52 -4.38
N PHE A 206 -0.75 10.20 -4.59
CA PHE A 206 -0.54 9.27 -3.48
C PHE A 206 0.67 9.68 -2.64
N LEU A 207 1.81 9.97 -3.26
CA LEU A 207 3.04 10.35 -2.55
C LEU A 207 2.89 11.68 -1.80
N VAL A 208 2.25 12.68 -2.42
CA VAL A 208 1.96 13.97 -1.78
C VAL A 208 1.08 13.75 -0.56
N CYS A 209 -0.08 13.13 -0.73
CA CYS A 209 -1.03 12.96 0.37
C CYS A 209 -0.46 12.06 1.48
N TYR A 210 0.12 10.91 1.14
CA TYR A 210 0.71 10.01 2.14
C TYR A 210 1.85 10.71 2.90
N GLY A 211 2.79 11.36 2.21
CA GLY A 211 3.89 12.08 2.86
C GLY A 211 3.39 13.21 3.77
N SER A 212 2.41 14.00 3.30
CA SER A 212 1.80 15.05 4.13
C SER A 212 1.08 14.48 5.36
N PHE A 213 0.27 13.43 5.20
CA PHE A 213 -0.42 12.79 6.32
C PHE A 213 0.57 12.17 7.31
N ARG A 214 1.62 11.53 6.82
CA ARG A 214 2.67 10.95 7.66
C ARG A 214 3.37 12.03 8.49
N ILE A 215 3.73 13.16 7.89
CA ILE A 215 4.30 14.32 8.61
C ILE A 215 3.35 14.82 9.71
N LEU A 216 2.06 14.96 9.39
CA LEU A 216 1.05 15.43 10.35
C LEU A 216 0.89 14.48 11.54
N VAL A 217 0.78 13.17 11.29
CA VAL A 217 0.57 12.20 12.38
C VAL A 217 1.84 12.03 13.23
N GLU A 218 3.01 12.26 12.67
CA GLU A 218 4.28 12.10 13.37
C GLU A 218 4.50 13.09 14.51
N PHE A 219 3.82 14.24 14.50
CA PHE A 219 3.77 15.15 15.65
C PHE A 219 3.12 14.50 16.88
N PHE A 220 2.23 13.53 16.68
CA PHE A 220 1.55 12.80 17.74
C PHE A 220 2.16 11.42 18.01
N ARG A 221 3.09 10.96 17.16
CA ARG A 221 3.68 9.62 17.26
C ARG A 221 4.90 9.64 18.18
N GLU A 222 5.03 8.62 19.02
CA GLU A 222 6.27 8.38 19.75
C GLU A 222 7.34 7.93 18.74
N PRO A 223 8.53 8.53 18.71
CA PRO A 223 9.60 8.05 17.84
C PRO A 223 9.99 6.63 18.21
N ASP A 224 10.42 5.84 17.23
CA ASP A 224 10.85 4.46 17.48
C ASP A 224 12.05 4.47 18.43
N THR A 225 12.03 3.62 19.47
CA THR A 225 13.02 3.63 20.57
C THR A 225 14.47 3.52 20.10
N GLN A 226 14.70 2.87 18.95
CA GLN A 226 16.02 2.69 18.35
C GLN A 226 16.55 3.94 17.61
N LEU A 227 15.66 4.81 17.16
CA LEU A 227 16.00 5.97 16.33
C LEU A 227 15.86 7.29 17.08
N GLY A 228 14.90 7.39 18.01
CA GLY A 228 14.61 8.62 18.74
C GLY A 228 14.30 9.80 17.81
N PHE A 229 14.56 11.01 18.30
CA PHE A 229 14.55 12.22 17.49
C PHE A 229 15.90 12.36 16.77
N ILE A 230 15.84 12.71 15.49
CA ILE A 230 16.98 12.59 14.57
C ILE A 230 17.55 13.97 14.23
N ALA A 231 16.73 15.02 14.35
CA ALA A 231 17.21 16.39 14.32
C ALA A 231 16.40 17.29 15.25
N PHE A 232 17.10 18.26 15.85
CA PHE A 232 16.53 19.37 16.62
C PHE A 232 15.59 18.97 17.77
N ASP A 233 15.70 17.74 18.29
CA ASP A 233 14.86 17.19 19.38
C ASP A 233 13.35 17.18 19.11
N TRP A 234 12.91 17.34 17.86
CA TRP A 234 11.50 17.26 17.48
C TRP A 234 11.23 16.47 16.20
N MET A 235 12.23 16.31 15.32
CA MET A 235 12.08 15.68 14.01
C MET A 235 12.33 14.17 14.07
N THR A 236 11.42 13.36 13.51
CA THR A 236 11.61 11.90 13.43
C THR A 236 12.02 11.44 12.02
N MET A 237 12.45 10.17 11.90
CA MET A 237 12.72 9.53 10.60
C MET A 237 11.50 9.56 9.67
N GLY A 238 10.30 9.40 10.25
CA GLY A 238 9.05 9.42 9.49
C GLY A 238 8.85 10.75 8.77
N GLN A 239 9.14 11.88 9.43
CA GLN A 239 9.07 13.20 8.82
C GLN A 239 10.14 13.40 7.73
N LEU A 240 11.38 13.00 8.02
CA LEU A 240 12.49 13.16 7.08
C LEU A 240 12.25 12.39 5.77
N LEU A 241 11.80 11.14 5.85
CA LEU A 241 11.51 10.31 4.67
C LEU A 241 10.25 10.76 3.93
N SER A 242 9.31 11.42 4.61
CA SER A 242 8.07 11.90 4.00
C SER A 242 8.27 13.16 3.16
N LEU A 243 9.23 14.03 3.50
CA LEU A 243 9.47 15.26 2.74
C LEU A 243 9.90 14.97 1.28
N PRO A 244 10.87 14.08 1.00
CA PRO A 244 11.17 13.64 -0.36
C PRO A 244 9.97 13.05 -1.09
N MET A 245 9.10 12.30 -0.40
CA MET A 245 7.88 11.75 -1.02
C MET A 245 6.97 12.86 -1.51
N VAL A 246 6.75 13.91 -0.70
CA VAL A 246 5.92 15.06 -1.09
C VAL A 246 6.52 15.76 -2.31
N LEU A 247 7.83 16.02 -2.31
CA LEU A 247 8.52 16.70 -3.40
C LEU A 247 8.50 15.88 -4.70
N VAL A 248 8.84 14.59 -4.62
CA VAL A 248 8.80 13.67 -5.78
C VAL A 248 7.36 13.53 -6.29
N GLY A 249 6.38 13.42 -5.40
CA GLY A 249 4.98 13.34 -5.77
C GLY A 249 4.50 14.57 -6.53
N ALA A 250 4.83 15.77 -6.04
CA ALA A 250 4.52 17.02 -6.73
C ALA A 250 5.22 17.11 -8.09
N ALA A 251 6.50 16.72 -8.17
CA ALA A 251 7.25 16.68 -9.41
C ALA A 251 6.63 15.71 -10.43
N LEU A 252 6.21 14.51 -10.00
CA LEU A 252 5.53 13.53 -10.84
C LEU A 252 4.19 14.06 -11.37
N MET A 253 3.41 14.75 -10.55
CA MET A 253 2.17 15.39 -11.02
C MET A 253 2.48 16.46 -12.07
N LEU A 254 3.39 17.39 -11.77
CA LEU A 254 3.77 18.46 -12.72
C LEU A 254 4.29 17.89 -14.04
N TRP A 255 5.13 16.86 -13.98
CA TRP A 255 5.66 16.21 -15.17
C TRP A 255 4.58 15.44 -15.93
N GLY A 256 3.72 14.70 -15.23
CA GLY A 256 2.60 13.98 -15.80
C GLY A 256 1.69 14.87 -16.63
N TYR A 257 1.25 15.99 -16.06
CA TYR A 257 0.39 16.97 -16.76
C TYR A 257 1.09 17.66 -17.93
N ARG A 258 2.41 17.83 -17.89
CA ARG A 258 3.18 18.44 -19.00
C ARG A 258 3.47 17.47 -20.14
N ARG A 259 3.76 16.20 -19.84
CA ARG A 259 4.30 15.24 -20.81
C ARG A 259 3.28 14.24 -21.35
N TYR A 260 2.21 13.99 -20.58
CA TYR A 260 1.15 13.04 -20.92
C TYR A 260 -0.22 13.73 -20.94
N PRO A 261 -0.42 14.76 -21.78
CA PRO A 261 -1.75 15.33 -21.95
C PRO A 261 -2.71 14.24 -22.44
N LEU A 262 -3.94 14.27 -21.93
CA LEU A 262 -4.97 13.32 -22.35
C LEU A 262 -5.45 13.68 -23.76
N GLU A 263 -5.39 12.72 -24.67
CA GLU A 263 -5.91 12.85 -26.03
C GLU A 263 -7.26 12.11 -26.06
N ALA A 264 -8.35 12.82 -26.38
CA ALA A 264 -9.71 12.26 -26.35
C ALA A 264 -10.09 11.56 -25.01
N GLY A 265 -9.50 11.98 -23.89
CA GLY A 265 -9.77 11.41 -22.57
C GLY A 265 -9.01 10.13 -22.22
N ILE A 266 -7.97 9.77 -22.98
CA ILE A 266 -7.08 8.63 -22.69
C ILE A 266 -5.60 9.06 -22.81
N ASN A 267 -4.69 8.38 -22.10
CA ASN A 267 -3.26 8.59 -22.32
C ASN A 267 -2.83 7.95 -23.65
N ARG A 268 -1.93 8.61 -24.38
CA ARG A 268 -1.45 8.11 -25.68
C ARG A 268 -0.80 6.72 -25.59
N ASP A 269 -0.06 6.43 -24.52
CA ASP A 269 0.55 5.12 -24.29
C ASP A 269 -0.50 4.01 -24.03
N ASP A 270 -1.59 4.34 -23.34
CA ASP A 270 -2.75 3.45 -23.15
C ASP A 270 -3.47 3.18 -24.48
N ALA A 271 -3.66 4.20 -25.33
CA ALA A 271 -4.28 4.06 -26.65
C ALA A 271 -3.46 3.14 -27.57
N LEU A 272 -2.14 3.38 -27.66
CA LEU A 272 -1.23 2.53 -28.44
C LEU A 272 -1.22 1.08 -27.94
N TRP A 273 -1.27 0.88 -26.62
CA TRP A 273 -1.34 -0.46 -26.06
C TRP A 273 -2.63 -1.18 -26.49
N LEU A 274 -3.78 -0.51 -26.48
CA LEU A 274 -5.05 -1.09 -26.94
C LEU A 274 -5.00 -1.48 -28.42
N GLU A 275 -4.44 -0.62 -29.28
CA GLU A 275 -4.27 -0.92 -30.71
C GLU A 275 -3.41 -2.16 -30.93
N GLN A 276 -2.31 -2.31 -30.19
CA GLN A 276 -1.44 -3.48 -30.24
C GLN A 276 -2.15 -4.76 -29.79
N GLN A 277 -3.03 -4.69 -28.79
CA GLN A 277 -3.80 -5.87 -28.35
C GLN A 277 -4.83 -6.29 -29.41
N VAL A 278 -5.52 -5.33 -30.04
CA VAL A 278 -6.47 -5.62 -31.13
C VAL A 278 -5.75 -6.27 -32.32
N ALA A 279 -4.57 -5.79 -32.69
CA ALA A 279 -3.78 -6.35 -33.78
C ALA A 279 -3.31 -7.80 -33.50
N ARG A 280 -3.14 -8.19 -32.22
CA ARG A 280 -2.74 -9.55 -31.81
C ARG A 280 -3.90 -10.55 -31.77
N GLU A 281 -5.15 -10.09 -31.71
CA GLU A 281 -6.36 -10.93 -31.74
C GLU A 281 -7.30 -10.56 -32.92
N PRO A 282 -6.89 -10.75 -34.19
CA PRO A 282 -7.64 -10.28 -35.36
C PRO A 282 -9.06 -10.89 -35.52
N GLY A 283 -9.46 -11.87 -34.70
CA GLY A 283 -10.76 -12.55 -34.76
C GLY A 283 -11.83 -12.10 -33.75
N ARG A 284 -11.53 -11.19 -32.80
CA ARG A 284 -12.49 -10.80 -31.72
C ARG A 284 -13.28 -9.52 -32.01
N SER A 285 -12.94 -8.83 -33.10
CA SER A 285 -13.50 -7.54 -33.49
C SER A 285 -14.69 -7.73 -34.43
N THR A 286 -15.93 -7.69 -33.90
CA THR A 286 -17.13 -7.13 -34.58
C THR A 286 -18.42 -7.19 -33.74
N SER A 287 -18.51 -8.01 -32.68
CA SER A 287 -19.79 -8.19 -31.97
C SER A 287 -20.11 -7.13 -30.91
N THR A 288 -19.10 -6.49 -30.31
CA THR A 288 -19.33 -5.60 -29.15
C THR A 288 -19.61 -4.14 -29.52
N GLN A 289 -19.12 -3.65 -30.67
CA GLN A 289 -19.40 -2.28 -31.12
C GLN A 289 -20.84 -2.08 -31.64
N ARG A 290 -21.51 -3.13 -32.16
CA ARG A 290 -22.91 -3.02 -32.59
C ARG A 290 -23.92 -2.92 -31.44
N LYS A 291 -23.63 -3.48 -30.26
CA LYS A 291 -24.54 -3.39 -29.09
C LYS A 291 -24.58 -2.02 -28.41
N ARG A 292 -23.59 -1.14 -28.63
CA ARG A 292 -23.58 0.23 -28.06
C ARG A 292 -24.27 1.29 -28.93
N LYS A 293 -24.46 1.05 -30.23
CA LYS A 293 -25.20 1.98 -31.11
C LYS A 293 -26.73 1.79 -31.09
N GLY A 294 -27.24 0.72 -30.46
CA GLY A 294 -28.69 0.41 -30.40
C GLY A 294 -29.40 0.81 -29.09
N LYS A 295 -28.75 1.58 -28.22
CA LYS A 295 -29.37 2.15 -27.01
C LYS A 295 -28.98 3.62 -26.88
N ARG A 296 -29.44 4.42 -27.84
CA ARG A 296 -29.69 5.85 -27.66
C ARG A 296 -31.18 6.04 -27.58
#